data_AF-A0A953SL12-F1
#
_entry.id   AF-A0A953SL12-F1
#
_cell.length_a   1.000
_cell.length_b   1.000
_cell.length_c   1.000
_cell.angle_alpha   90.00
_cell.angle_beta   90.00
_cell.angle_gamma   90.00
#
_symmetry.space_group_name_H-M   'P 1'
#
loop_
_entity.id
_entity.type
_entity.pdbx_description
1 polymer ?
#
loop_
_entity_poly.entity_id
_entity_poly.type
_entity_poly.pdbx_seq_one_letter_code
_entity_poly.pdbx_strand_id
1 'polypeptide(L)'
;MDNNINYLDEIAANMKKWDDDFIVVEGQAINAANVIPYELLNELQDLKAKKSSLEIMYERFRSTKEDARKIPLNELKENFNSIRDALEKTRHEVMMHP
;
A
#
# COMPACT_ATOMS: atom_id res chain seq x y z
N MET A 1 -22.57 13.21 5.77
CA MET A 1 -21.97 12.71 7.03
C MET A 1 -21.36 11.35 6.71
N ASP A 2 -20.39 11.32 5.76
CA ASP A 2 -20.04 10.10 4.99
C ASP A 2 -18.53 9.92 4.78
N ASN A 3 -17.70 10.80 5.36
CA ASN A 3 -16.26 10.85 5.05
C ASN A 3 -15.48 9.59 5.48
N ASN A 4 -15.96 8.85 6.49
CA ASN A 4 -15.27 7.64 6.95
C ASN A 4 -15.57 6.42 6.08
N ILE A 5 -16.81 6.29 5.59
CA ILE A 5 -17.23 5.17 4.73
C ILE A 5 -16.56 5.32 3.36
N ASN A 6 -16.63 6.52 2.76
CA ASN A 6 -15.97 6.81 1.48
C ASN A 6 -14.46 6.54 1.55
N TYR A 7 -13.83 6.80 2.69
CA TYR A 7 -12.39 6.57 2.88
C TYR A 7 -12.04 5.08 3.05
N LEU A 8 -12.90 4.29 3.70
CA LEU A 8 -12.72 2.83 3.76
C LEU A 8 -12.84 2.20 2.37
N ASP A 9 -13.80 2.66 1.56
CA ASP A 9 -13.94 2.21 0.17
C ASP A 9 -12.72 2.61 -0.69
N GLU A 10 -12.18 3.81 -0.48
CA GLU A 10 -10.95 4.27 -1.14
C GLU A 10 -9.75 3.39 -0.77
N ILE A 11 -9.57 3.05 0.50
CA ILE A 11 -8.51 2.15 0.96
C ILE A 11 -8.68 0.78 0.31
N ALA A 12 -9.89 0.22 0.31
CA ALA A 12 -10.16 -1.09 -0.29
C ALA A 12 -9.84 -1.12 -1.80
N ALA A 13 -10.25 -0.09 -2.54
CA ALA A 13 -9.96 0.02 -3.97
C ALA A 13 -8.45 0.11 -4.25
N ASN A 14 -7.72 0.89 -3.45
CA ASN A 14 -6.27 1.04 -3.60
C ASN A 14 -5.50 -0.21 -3.18
N MET A 15 -5.87 -0.89 -2.09
CA MET A 15 -5.22 -2.13 -1.67
C MET A 15 -5.29 -3.19 -2.78
N LYS A 16 -6.44 -3.32 -3.45
CA LYS A 16 -6.60 -4.21 -4.61
C LYS A 16 -5.69 -3.79 -5.77
N LYS A 17 -5.63 -2.49 -6.08
CA LYS A 17 -4.74 -1.97 -7.13
C LYS A 17 -3.26 -2.21 -6.81
N TRP A 18 -2.89 -2.12 -5.53
CA TRP A 18 -1.50 -2.29 -5.11
C TRP A 18 -0.97 -3.70 -5.34
N ASP A 19 -1.81 -4.74 -5.33
CA ASP A 19 -1.36 -6.10 -5.72
C ASP A 19 -0.76 -6.10 -7.12
N ASP A 20 -1.48 -5.52 -8.08
CA ASP A 20 -1.03 -5.42 -9.46
C ASP A 20 0.19 -4.48 -9.57
N ASP A 21 0.16 -3.35 -8.87
CA ASP A 21 1.25 -2.37 -8.89
C ASP A 21 2.56 -2.96 -8.33
N PHE A 22 2.50 -3.75 -7.25
CA PHE A 22 3.67 -4.43 -6.70
C PHE A 22 4.26 -5.46 -7.66
N ILE A 23 3.42 -6.23 -8.36
CA ILE A 23 3.89 -7.20 -9.37
C ILE A 23 4.61 -6.49 -10.51
N VAL A 24 4.04 -5.39 -11.02
CA VAL A 24 4.65 -4.61 -12.10
C VAL A 24 5.98 -4.02 -11.68
N VAL A 25 6.04 -3.37 -10.52
CA VAL A 25 7.26 -2.70 -10.04
C VAL A 25 8.34 -3.72 -9.70
N GLU A 26 8.00 -4.86 -9.10
CA GLU A 26 8.95 -5.94 -8.84
C GLU A 26 9.49 -6.56 -10.13
N GLY A 27 8.64 -6.81 -11.13
CA GLY A 27 9.07 -7.32 -12.43
C GLY A 27 10.03 -6.36 -13.14
N GLN A 28 9.76 -5.06 -13.08
CA GLN A 28 10.67 -4.03 -13.59
C GLN A 28 11.98 -4.00 -12.81
N ALA A 29 11.91 -4.07 -11.47
CA ALA A 29 13.08 -4.08 -10.61
C ALA A 29 14.01 -5.28 -10.87
N ILE A 30 13.43 -6.46 -11.08
CA ILE A 30 14.17 -7.69 -11.42
C ILE A 30 14.81 -7.58 -12.81
N ASN A 31 14.09 -7.05 -13.80
CA ASN A 31 14.63 -6.91 -15.17
C ASN A 31 15.81 -5.93 -15.21
N ALA A 32 15.78 -4.89 -14.38
CA ALA A 32 16.86 -3.94 -14.21
C ALA A 32 17.82 -4.31 -13.06
N ALA A 33 17.80 -5.54 -12.53
CA ALA A 33 18.58 -5.96 -11.36
C ALA A 33 20.12 -5.89 -11.55
N ASN A 34 20.61 -5.74 -12.77
CA ASN A 34 22.04 -5.44 -13.02
C ASN A 34 22.40 -3.98 -12.68
N VAL A 35 21.40 -3.11 -12.51
CA VAL A 35 21.51 -1.66 -12.32
C VAL A 35 20.82 -1.21 -11.02
N ILE A 36 19.76 -1.91 -10.60
CA ILE A 36 18.95 -1.56 -9.43
C ILE A 36 19.59 -2.08 -8.13
N PRO A 37 19.78 -1.21 -7.12
CA PRO A 37 20.23 -1.60 -5.80
C PRO A 37 19.35 -2.67 -5.14
N TYR A 38 19.98 -3.67 -4.51
CA TYR A 38 19.30 -4.66 -3.67
C TYR A 38 18.40 -4.02 -2.59
N GLU A 39 18.73 -2.79 -2.19
CA GLU A 39 17.94 -1.96 -1.27
C GLU A 39 16.51 -1.72 -1.78
N LEU A 40 16.32 -1.46 -3.08
CA LEU A 40 14.98 -1.23 -3.66
C LEU A 40 14.10 -2.49 -3.66
N LEU A 41 14.70 -3.66 -3.87
CA LEU A 41 13.99 -4.94 -3.75
C LEU A 41 13.57 -5.21 -2.30
N ASN A 42 14.42 -4.88 -1.32
CA ASN A 42 14.06 -4.98 0.09
C ASN A 42 12.95 -4.00 0.46
N GLU A 43 13.01 -2.76 -0.02
CA GLU A 43 11.94 -1.77 0.19
C GLU A 43 10.60 -2.28 -0.37
N LEU A 44 10.58 -2.91 -1.55
CA LEU A 44 9.37 -3.54 -2.09
C LEU A 44 8.84 -4.65 -1.20
N GLN A 45 9.70 -5.51 -0.64
CA GLN A 45 9.28 -6.56 0.28
C GLN A 45 8.72 -5.99 1.59
N ASP A 46 9.37 -4.98 2.15
CA ASP A 46 8.90 -4.28 3.35
C ASP A 46 7.54 -3.62 3.10
N LEU A 47 7.33 -3.02 1.92
CA LEU A 47 6.05 -2.45 1.54
C LEU A 47 4.95 -3.49 1.38
N LYS A 48 5.25 -4.66 0.81
CA LYS A 48 4.31 -5.79 0.75
C LYS A 48 3.90 -6.25 2.16
N ALA A 49 4.85 -6.35 3.09
CA ALA A 49 4.57 -6.71 4.47
C ALA A 49 3.69 -5.67 5.19
N LYS A 50 3.99 -4.38 5.01
CA LYS A 50 3.17 -3.27 5.53
C LYS A 50 1.75 -3.29 4.95
N LYS A 51 1.60 -3.59 3.65
CA LYS A 51 0.29 -3.76 3.01
C LYS A 51 -0.50 -4.89 3.66
N SER A 52 0.09 -6.07 3.86
CA SER A 52 -0.62 -7.16 4.54
C SER A 52 -1.04 -6.80 5.97
N SER A 53 -0.23 -6.02 6.69
CA SER A 53 -0.62 -5.49 8.00
C SER A 53 -1.82 -4.54 7.90
N LEU A 54 -1.83 -3.65 6.90
CA LEU A 54 -2.95 -2.74 6.62
C LEU A 54 -4.23 -3.51 6.30
N GLU A 55 -4.17 -4.59 5.52
CA GLU A 55 -5.34 -5.44 5.19
C GLU A 55 -5.95 -6.06 6.45
N ILE A 56 -5.11 -6.56 7.37
CA ILE A 56 -5.57 -7.10 8.65
C ILE A 56 -6.27 -6.02 9.47
N MET A 57 -5.69 -4.82 9.51
CA MET A 57 -6.26 -3.68 10.23
C MET A 57 -7.61 -3.24 9.61
N TYR A 58 -7.67 -3.16 8.29
CA TYR A 58 -8.88 -2.85 7.54
C TYR A 58 -10.00 -3.87 7.80
N GLU A 59 -9.71 -5.17 7.73
CA GLU A 59 -10.70 -6.22 7.98
C GLU A 59 -11.19 -6.24 9.44
N ARG A 60 -10.32 -5.92 10.41
CA ARG A 60 -10.75 -5.70 11.80
C ARG A 60 -11.75 -4.56 11.90
N PHE A 61 -11.49 -3.43 11.26
CA PHE A 61 -12.40 -2.28 11.27
C PHE A 61 -13.70 -2.52 10.49
N ARG A 62 -13.65 -3.32 9.43
CA ARG A 62 -14.84 -3.71 8.68
C ARG A 62 -15.72 -4.71 9.43
N SER A 63 -15.11 -5.62 10.19
CA SER A 63 -15.83 -6.68 10.90
C SER A 63 -16.43 -6.23 12.23
N THR A 64 -15.96 -5.11 12.82
CA THR A 64 -16.62 -4.52 13.97
C THR A 64 -17.99 -3.98 13.55
N LYS A 65 -19.06 -4.43 14.20
CA LYS A 65 -20.42 -3.88 14.04
C LYS A 65 -20.58 -2.47 14.63
N GLU A 66 -19.47 -1.84 15.01
CA GLU A 66 -19.47 -0.48 15.51
C GLU A 66 -19.86 0.46 14.38
N ASP A 67 -20.55 1.55 14.73
CA ASP A 67 -20.84 2.61 13.77
C ASP A 67 -19.51 3.07 13.15
N ALA A 68 -19.34 2.91 11.83
CA ALA A 68 -18.12 3.27 11.11
C ALA A 68 -17.69 4.73 11.34
N ARG A 69 -18.61 5.59 11.81
CA ARG A 69 -18.35 6.97 12.23
C ARG A 69 -17.55 7.09 13.54
N LYS A 70 -17.50 6.03 14.35
CA LYS A 70 -16.77 5.95 15.63
C LYS A 70 -15.41 5.27 15.51
N ILE A 71 -15.11 4.68 14.36
CA ILE A 71 -13.84 4.02 14.12
C ILE A 71 -12.72 5.08 14.03
N PRO A 72 -11.68 5.01 14.88
CA PRO A 72 -10.53 5.89 14.78
C PRO A 72 -9.66 5.50 13.58
N LEU A 73 -10.02 6.00 12.40
CA LEU A 73 -9.34 5.67 11.14
C LEU A 73 -7.93 6.27 11.02
N ASN A 74 -7.50 7.14 11.93
CA ASN A 74 -6.24 7.89 11.79
C ASN A 74 -5.04 6.98 11.51
N GLU A 75 -4.89 5.91 12.29
CA GLU A 75 -3.80 4.93 12.11
C GLU A 75 -3.90 4.20 10.75
N LEU A 76 -5.13 3.86 10.33
CA LEU A 76 -5.37 3.27 9.01
C LEU A 76 -5.02 4.25 7.89
N LYS A 77 -5.34 5.54 8.06
CA LYS A 77 -5.03 6.60 7.08
C LYS A 77 -3.52 6.82 6.96
N GLU A 78 -2.82 6.89 8.08
CA GLU A 78 -1.37 7.10 8.13
C GLU A 78 -0.63 5.93 7.48
N ASN A 79 -0.98 4.70 7.84
CA ASN A 79 -0.40 3.51 7.21
C ASN A 79 -0.70 3.46 5.71
N PHE A 80 -1.94 3.75 5.32
CA PHE A 80 -2.35 3.83 3.92
C PHE A 80 -1.51 4.85 3.13
N ASN A 81 -1.43 6.10 3.59
CA ASN A 81 -0.68 7.14 2.90
C ASN A 81 0.82 6.81 2.83
N SER A 82 1.38 6.24 3.91
CA SER A 82 2.78 5.84 3.93
C SER A 82 3.11 4.78 2.87
N ILE A 83 2.25 3.76 2.72
CA ILE A 83 2.44 2.72 1.69
C ILE A 83 2.27 3.32 0.29
N ARG A 84 1.24 4.16 0.09
CA ARG A 84 0.99 4.84 -1.20
C ARG A 84 2.22 5.61 -1.66
N ASP A 85 2.70 6.51 -0.81
CA ASP A 85 3.76 7.46 -1.15
C ASP A 85 5.09 6.73 -1.35
N ALA A 86 5.36 5.69 -0.54
CA ALA A 86 6.55 4.87 -0.70
C ALA A 86 6.51 4.01 -1.98
N LEU A 87 5.37 3.40 -2.31
CA LEU A 87 5.23 2.63 -3.56
C LEU A 87 5.40 3.53 -4.80
N GLU A 88 4.86 4.75 -4.78
CA GLU A 88 5.05 5.72 -5.85
C GLU A 88 6.52 6.13 -6.00
N LYS A 89 7.22 6.38 -4.88
CA LYS A 89 8.65 6.67 -4.87
C LYS A 89 9.47 5.51 -5.45
N THR A 90 9.25 4.30 -4.96
CA THR A 90 9.95 3.10 -5.43
C THR A 90 9.70 2.85 -6.92
N ARG A 91 8.46 3.03 -7.39
CA ARG A 91 8.14 2.96 -8.83
C ARG A 91 8.94 3.98 -9.64
N HIS A 92 8.99 5.23 -9.18
CA HIS A 92 9.73 6.28 -9.87
C HIS A 92 11.22 5.92 -9.97
N GLU A 93 11.82 5.45 -8.88
CA GLU A 93 13.23 5.05 -8.86
C GLU A 93 13.52 3.90 -9.82
N VAL A 94 12.69 2.85 -9.83
CA VAL A 94 12.82 1.74 -10.78
C VAL A 94 12.74 2.24 -12.24
N MET A 95 11.85 3.19 -12.54
CA MET A 95 11.72 3.77 -13.89
C MET A 95 12.93 4.62 -14.32
N MET A 96 13.69 5.16 -13.37
CA MET A 96 14.91 5.91 -13.66
C MET A 96 16.11 5.01 -13.97
N HIS A 97 15.96 3.68 -13.78
CA HIS A 97 16.96 2.67 -14.08
C HIS A 97 16.47 1.67 -15.15
N PRO A 98 16.34 2.09 -16.42
CA PRO A 98 15.89 1.24 -17.53
C PRO A 98 16.94 0.21 -18.01
#